data_AF-A0A537NZQ9-F1
#
_entry.id   AF-A0A537NZQ9-F1
#
_cell.length_a   1.000
_cell.length_b   1.000
_cell.length_c   1.000
_cell.angle_alpha   90.00
_cell.angle_beta   90.00
_cell.angle_gamma   90.00
#
_symmetry.space_group_name_H-M   'P 1'
#
loop_
_entity.id
_entity.type
_entity.pdbx_description
1 polymer ?
#
loop_
_entity_poly.entity_id
_entity_poly.type
_entity_poly.pdbx_seq_one_letter_code
_entity_poly.pdbx_strand_id
1 'polypeptide(L)'
;MSEESARSDSLKTMSSEIFRNKDDLVGGNPKGKVTMVEFFDYNCGYCKRAFPDVMKMIDGDKDLKLVMKEFPILGPGSVYATRAALASRKQGKYWQYHLAMMAHDGRIDEQVADEIAEASGLDMKKLKAVMESDEIN
;
A
#
# COMPACT_ATOMS: atom_id res chain seq x y z
N MET A 1 -16.31 -22.70 21.22
CA MET A 1 -16.12 -21.24 21.00
C MET A 1 -16.87 -20.86 19.73
N SER A 2 -17.64 -19.78 19.73
CA SER A 2 -18.30 -19.30 18.50
C SER A 2 -17.28 -18.64 17.58
N GLU A 3 -17.53 -18.69 16.28
CA GLU A 3 -16.67 -18.10 15.23
C GLU A 3 -16.41 -16.60 15.46
N GLU A 4 -17.42 -15.89 15.97
CA GLU A 4 -17.33 -14.46 16.29
C GLU A 4 -16.36 -14.14 17.44
N SER A 5 -16.37 -14.98 18.50
CA SER A 5 -15.43 -14.83 19.62
C SER A 5 -13.99 -15.05 19.15
N ALA A 6 -13.77 -16.10 18.35
CA ALA A 6 -12.44 -16.41 17.81
C ALA A 6 -11.91 -15.28 16.91
N ARG A 7 -12.75 -14.72 16.03
CA ARG A 7 -12.37 -13.57 15.18
C ARG A 7 -12.01 -12.34 15.99
N SER A 8 -12.83 -11.99 16.99
CA SER A 8 -12.55 -10.86 17.89
C SER A 8 -11.22 -11.04 18.62
N ASP A 9 -10.94 -12.24 19.11
CA ASP A 9 -9.73 -12.53 19.88
C ASP A 9 -8.48 -12.48 18.99
N SER A 10 -8.55 -12.97 17.76
CA SER A 10 -7.48 -12.81 16.76
C SER A 10 -7.21 -11.33 16.45
N LEU A 11 -8.25 -10.53 16.25
CA LEU A 11 -8.11 -9.09 15.96
C LEU A 11 -7.48 -8.34 17.13
N LYS A 12 -7.85 -8.66 18.37
CA LYS A 12 -7.24 -8.06 19.57
C LYS A 12 -5.76 -8.41 19.65
N THR A 13 -5.44 -9.69 19.43
CA THR A 13 -4.07 -10.21 19.47
C THR A 13 -3.18 -9.52 18.43
N MET A 14 -3.71 -9.29 17.22
CA MET A 14 -2.96 -8.67 16.12
C MET A 14 -3.15 -7.15 16.01
N SER A 15 -3.83 -6.52 16.97
CA SER A 15 -4.26 -5.12 16.84
C SER A 15 -3.10 -4.14 16.64
N SER A 16 -1.96 -4.36 17.30
CA SER A 16 -0.76 -3.54 17.09
C SER A 16 -0.26 -3.63 15.65
N GLU A 17 -0.19 -4.84 15.12
CA GLU A 17 0.31 -5.11 13.76
C GLU A 17 -0.65 -4.60 12.69
N ILE A 18 -1.96 -4.65 12.94
CA ILE A 18 -2.97 -4.24 11.97
C ILE A 18 -3.11 -2.71 11.92
N PHE A 19 -3.13 -2.03 13.08
CA PHE A 19 -3.51 -0.61 13.15
C PHE A 19 -2.36 0.36 13.44
N ARG A 20 -1.23 -0.11 13.99
CA ARG A 20 -0.20 0.74 14.64
C ARG A 20 1.23 0.27 14.41
N ASN A 21 1.51 -0.42 13.30
CA ASN A 21 2.89 -0.79 13.02
C ASN A 21 3.69 0.46 12.60
N LYS A 22 4.92 0.60 13.10
CA LYS A 22 5.79 1.76 12.84
C LYS A 22 6.11 1.94 11.35
N ASP A 23 6.07 0.85 10.60
CA ASP A 23 6.41 0.82 9.18
C ASP A 23 5.17 1.03 8.30
N ASP A 24 4.00 1.29 8.89
CA ASP A 24 2.75 1.51 8.18
C ASP A 24 2.80 2.72 7.25
N LEU A 25 2.22 2.51 6.09
CA LEU A 25 2.01 3.52 5.07
C LEU A 25 0.66 4.17 5.35
N VAL A 26 0.65 5.49 5.55
CA VAL A 26 -0.53 6.21 6.02
C VAL A 26 -1.00 7.20 4.95
N GLY A 27 -2.25 7.04 4.53
CA GLY A 27 -2.98 7.98 3.67
C GLY A 27 -4.05 8.75 4.46
N GLY A 28 -4.68 9.73 3.82
CA GLY A 28 -5.70 10.57 4.44
C GLY A 28 -5.15 11.41 5.60
N ASN A 29 -5.86 11.47 6.73
CA ASN A 29 -5.41 12.19 7.91
C ASN A 29 -4.63 11.26 8.86
N PRO A 30 -3.30 11.43 9.04
CA PRO A 30 -2.51 10.58 9.95
C PRO A 30 -2.92 10.69 11.42
N LYS A 31 -3.63 11.78 11.78
CA LYS A 31 -4.19 12.06 13.10
C LYS A 31 -5.70 11.79 13.16
N GLY A 32 -6.26 11.12 12.15
CA GLY A 32 -7.66 10.73 12.10
C GLY A 32 -8.06 9.86 13.30
N LYS A 33 -9.31 10.01 13.75
CA LYS A 33 -9.86 9.26 14.89
C LYS A 33 -10.38 7.90 14.46
N VAL A 34 -10.77 7.75 13.18
CA VAL A 34 -11.23 6.51 12.58
C VAL A 34 -10.11 5.94 11.74
N THR A 35 -9.75 4.66 11.95
CA THR A 35 -8.72 3.98 11.14
C THR A 35 -9.38 2.96 10.24
N MET A 36 -9.20 3.11 8.94
CA MET A 36 -9.47 2.07 7.95
C MET A 36 -8.16 1.41 7.58
N VAL A 37 -8.14 0.08 7.54
CA VAL A 37 -6.98 -0.69 7.10
C VAL A 37 -7.31 -1.34 5.76
N GLU A 38 -6.48 -1.12 4.76
CA GLU A 38 -6.63 -1.71 3.44
C GLU A 38 -5.46 -2.65 3.16
N PHE A 39 -5.77 -3.92 2.92
CA PHE A 39 -4.84 -4.90 2.35
C PHE A 39 -5.05 -4.93 0.84
N PHE A 40 -4.00 -4.69 0.06
CA PHE A 40 -4.13 -4.59 -1.38
C PHE A 40 -2.93 -5.18 -2.13
N ASP A 41 -3.15 -5.42 -3.41
CA ASP A 41 -2.15 -5.82 -4.39
C ASP A 41 -2.36 -4.98 -5.65
N TYR A 42 -1.28 -4.42 -6.19
CA TYR A 42 -1.33 -3.56 -7.38
C TYR A 42 -1.80 -4.26 -8.67
N ASN A 43 -1.84 -5.59 -8.70
CA ASN A 43 -2.41 -6.37 -9.80
C ASN A 43 -3.82 -6.90 -9.50
N CYS A 44 -4.40 -6.60 -8.34
CA CYS A 44 -5.75 -7.04 -8.00
C CYS A 44 -6.80 -6.14 -8.66
N GLY A 45 -7.57 -6.71 -9.59
CA GLY A 45 -8.62 -5.96 -10.28
C GLY A 45 -9.72 -5.42 -9.35
N TYR A 46 -10.00 -6.08 -8.21
CA TYR A 46 -10.94 -5.54 -7.21
C TYR A 46 -10.34 -4.39 -6.41
N CYS A 47 -9.04 -4.44 -6.05
CA CYS A 47 -8.36 -3.32 -5.39
C CYS A 47 -8.39 -2.08 -6.28
N LYS A 48 -8.03 -2.22 -7.58
CA LYS A 48 -8.12 -1.11 -8.54
C LYS A 48 -9.54 -0.54 -8.69
N ARG A 49 -10.57 -1.39 -8.67
CA ARG A 49 -11.97 -0.95 -8.72
C ARG A 49 -12.43 -0.25 -7.43
N ALA A 50 -11.95 -0.68 -6.27
CA ALA A 50 -12.28 -0.09 -4.97
C ALA A 50 -11.56 1.25 -4.75
N PHE A 51 -10.39 1.41 -5.35
CA PHE A 51 -9.51 2.55 -5.14
C PHE A 51 -10.19 3.93 -5.30
N PRO A 52 -10.98 4.22 -6.36
CA PRO A 52 -11.69 5.50 -6.46
C PRO A 52 -12.67 5.76 -5.30
N ASP A 53 -13.29 4.73 -4.75
CA ASP A 53 -14.22 4.88 -3.63
C ASP A 53 -13.47 5.08 -2.30
N VAL A 54 -12.33 4.40 -2.11
CA VAL A 54 -11.40 4.68 -1.00
C VAL A 54 -10.93 6.13 -1.03
N MET A 55 -10.55 6.64 -2.21
CA MET A 55 -10.15 8.03 -2.37
C MET A 55 -11.27 9.02 -2.03
N LYS A 56 -12.51 8.75 -2.47
CA LYS A 56 -13.68 9.57 -2.08
C LYS A 56 -13.91 9.55 -0.57
N MET A 57 -13.70 8.42 0.10
CA MET A 57 -13.84 8.35 1.57
C MET A 57 -12.79 9.21 2.26
N ILE A 58 -11.53 9.17 1.79
CA ILE A 58 -10.44 10.01 2.31
C ILE A 58 -10.76 11.49 2.11
N ASP A 59 -11.24 11.88 0.94
CA ASP A 59 -11.56 13.28 0.63
C ASP A 59 -12.81 13.78 1.38
N GLY A 60 -13.77 12.88 1.63
CA GLY A 60 -15.03 13.17 2.29
C GLY A 60 -14.98 13.19 3.83
N ASP A 61 -14.04 12.47 4.44
CA ASP A 61 -13.92 12.36 5.90
C ASP A 61 -12.54 12.79 6.41
N LYS A 62 -12.49 13.99 7.00
CA LYS A 62 -11.25 14.55 7.57
C LYS A 62 -10.76 13.80 8.81
N ASP A 63 -11.59 13.00 9.45
CA ASP A 63 -11.22 12.18 10.61
C ASP A 63 -10.78 10.76 10.21
N LEU A 64 -10.72 10.44 8.91
CA LEU A 64 -10.28 9.14 8.41
C LEU A 64 -8.76 9.05 8.25
N LYS A 65 -8.17 8.06 8.92
CA LYS A 65 -6.81 7.58 8.71
C LYS A 65 -6.86 6.30 7.88
N LEU A 66 -6.21 6.28 6.72
CA LEU A 66 -6.00 5.07 5.95
C LEU A 66 -4.65 4.45 6.33
N VAL A 67 -4.65 3.22 6.81
CA VAL A 67 -3.45 2.39 6.99
C VAL A 67 -3.39 1.39 5.84
N MET A 68 -2.31 1.46 5.08
CA MET A 68 -2.07 0.63 3.90
C MET A 68 -1.19 -0.56 4.23
N LYS A 69 -1.63 -1.75 3.80
CA LYS A 69 -0.92 -3.02 3.95
C LYS A 69 -0.70 -3.63 2.57
N GLU A 70 0.53 -3.47 2.08
CA GLU A 70 1.01 -4.15 0.88
C GLU A 70 0.90 -5.67 1.06
N PHE A 71 0.14 -6.33 0.21
CA PHE A 71 -0.08 -7.78 0.29
C PHE A 71 0.05 -8.42 -1.10
N PRO A 72 1.29 -8.54 -1.62
CA PRO A 72 1.55 -9.00 -2.98
C PRO A 72 1.36 -10.51 -3.12
N ILE A 73 0.16 -10.92 -3.53
CA ILE A 73 -0.24 -12.34 -3.64
C ILE A 73 -0.50 -12.80 -5.07
N LEU A 74 -0.45 -11.89 -6.06
CA LEU A 74 -0.81 -12.17 -7.46
C LEU A 74 0.40 -12.38 -8.39
N GLY A 75 1.53 -12.74 -7.81
CA GLY A 75 2.73 -13.24 -8.50
C GLY A 75 3.91 -12.26 -8.50
N PRO A 76 4.95 -12.55 -9.31
CA PRO A 76 6.22 -11.83 -9.25
C PRO A 76 6.11 -10.33 -9.53
N GLY A 77 5.24 -9.93 -10.46
CA GLY A 77 5.00 -8.50 -10.75
C GLY A 77 4.42 -7.75 -9.55
N SER A 78 3.54 -8.37 -8.77
CA SER A 78 3.02 -7.79 -7.54
C SER A 78 4.11 -7.62 -6.48
N VAL A 79 4.94 -8.65 -6.30
CA VAL A 79 6.09 -8.59 -5.37
C VAL A 79 7.03 -7.47 -5.78
N TYR A 80 7.37 -7.38 -7.07
CA TYR A 80 8.22 -6.33 -7.59
C TYR A 80 7.61 -4.93 -7.36
N ALA A 81 6.34 -4.73 -7.73
CA ALA A 81 5.64 -3.46 -7.55
C ALA A 81 5.60 -3.04 -6.08
N THR A 82 5.31 -3.95 -5.15
CA THR A 82 5.36 -3.68 -3.71
C THR A 82 6.77 -3.30 -3.25
N ARG A 83 7.82 -4.00 -3.68
CA ARG A 83 9.21 -3.64 -3.31
C ARG A 83 9.56 -2.24 -3.81
N ALA A 84 9.20 -1.91 -5.05
CA ALA A 84 9.38 -0.57 -5.62
C ALA A 84 8.58 0.48 -4.82
N ALA A 85 7.34 0.17 -4.45
CA ALA A 85 6.50 1.03 -3.62
C ALA A 85 7.21 1.33 -2.29
N LEU A 86 7.60 0.29 -1.55
CA LEU A 86 8.28 0.44 -0.27
C LEU A 86 9.61 1.21 -0.40
N ALA A 87 10.40 0.94 -1.44
CA ALA A 87 11.64 1.67 -1.70
C ALA A 87 11.42 3.17 -1.99
N SER A 88 10.33 3.52 -2.68
CA SER A 88 9.98 4.91 -3.00
C SER A 88 9.74 5.80 -1.78
N ARG A 89 9.47 5.19 -0.60
CA ARG A 89 9.34 5.89 0.69
C ARG A 89 10.59 6.69 1.04
N LYS A 90 11.78 6.16 0.74
CA LYS A 90 13.07 6.83 1.02
C LYS A 90 13.25 8.10 0.20
N GLN A 91 12.45 8.27 -0.85
CA GLN A 91 12.43 9.45 -1.69
C GLN A 91 11.21 10.35 -1.43
N GLY A 92 10.37 10.01 -0.45
CA GLY A 92 9.17 10.79 -0.09
C GLY A 92 8.04 10.72 -1.13
N LYS A 93 8.09 9.76 -2.05
CA LYS A 93 7.18 9.69 -3.23
C LYS A 93 6.22 8.51 -3.23
N TYR A 94 6.16 7.78 -2.12
CA TYR A 94 5.29 6.60 -1.97
C TYR A 94 3.85 6.88 -2.39
N TRP A 95 3.23 7.94 -1.86
CA TRP A 95 1.82 8.20 -2.13
C TRP A 95 1.56 8.45 -3.61
N GLN A 96 2.36 9.32 -4.24
CA GLN A 96 2.24 9.60 -5.68
C GLN A 96 2.42 8.35 -6.53
N TYR A 97 3.39 7.52 -6.18
CA TYR A 97 3.66 6.26 -6.89
C TYR A 97 2.54 5.23 -6.69
N HIS A 98 2.03 5.09 -5.46
CA HIS A 98 0.86 4.25 -5.14
C HIS A 98 -0.37 4.65 -5.95
N LEU A 99 -0.69 5.96 -5.99
CA LEU A 99 -1.83 6.47 -6.77
C LEU A 99 -1.69 6.10 -8.26
N ALA A 100 -0.49 6.28 -8.82
CA ALA A 100 -0.22 6.00 -10.23
C ALA A 100 -0.33 4.49 -10.56
N MET A 101 0.21 3.61 -9.70
CA MET A 101 0.06 2.17 -9.87
C MET A 101 -1.39 1.70 -9.73
N MET A 102 -2.14 2.22 -8.76
CA MET A 102 -3.56 1.87 -8.60
C MET A 102 -4.42 2.34 -9.78
N ALA A 103 -4.09 3.50 -10.37
CA ALA A 103 -4.78 4.04 -11.53
C ALA A 103 -4.34 3.45 -12.87
N HIS A 104 -3.25 2.68 -12.93
CA HIS A 104 -2.76 2.10 -14.16
C HIS A 104 -3.71 1.03 -14.70
N ASP A 105 -4.08 1.11 -15.98
CA ASP A 105 -4.87 0.08 -16.64
C ASP A 105 -3.99 -1.09 -17.09
N GLY A 106 -4.39 -2.32 -16.72
CA GLY A 106 -3.66 -3.53 -17.06
C GLY A 106 -2.75 -4.04 -15.94
N ARG A 107 -1.88 -4.97 -16.32
CA ARG A 107 -0.99 -5.69 -15.39
C ARG A 107 0.30 -4.90 -15.20
N ILE A 108 0.71 -4.77 -13.94
CA ILE A 108 1.98 -4.16 -13.54
C ILE A 108 3.00 -5.28 -13.38
N ASP A 109 3.88 -5.39 -14.35
CA ASP A 109 5.13 -6.14 -14.25
C ASP A 109 6.29 -5.21 -13.88
N GLU A 110 7.52 -5.72 -13.93
CA GLU A 110 8.71 -4.94 -13.59
C GLU A 110 8.90 -3.71 -14.48
N GLN A 111 8.72 -3.87 -15.80
CA GLN A 111 8.92 -2.79 -16.74
C GLN A 111 7.89 -1.67 -16.49
N VAL A 112 6.61 -2.02 -16.37
CA VAL A 112 5.55 -1.04 -16.12
C VAL A 112 5.75 -0.34 -14.78
N ALA A 113 6.15 -1.08 -13.74
CA ALA A 113 6.46 -0.48 -12.44
C ALA A 113 7.59 0.56 -12.55
N ASP A 114 8.67 0.24 -13.26
CA ASP A 114 9.78 1.16 -13.48
C ASP A 114 9.37 2.40 -14.28
N GLU A 115 8.58 2.23 -15.35
CA GLU A 115 8.04 3.35 -16.15
C GLU A 115 7.17 4.29 -15.30
N ILE A 116 6.29 3.74 -14.46
CA ILE A 116 5.47 4.53 -13.54
C ILE A 116 6.34 5.22 -12.48
N ALA A 117 7.40 4.56 -12.02
CA ALA A 117 8.32 5.13 -11.03
C ALA A 117 9.07 6.34 -11.62
N GLU A 118 9.60 6.21 -12.83
CA GLU A 118 10.23 7.31 -13.58
C GLU A 118 9.25 8.46 -13.82
N ALA A 119 8.03 8.17 -14.26
CA ALA A 119 6.98 9.17 -14.45
C ALA A 119 6.57 9.88 -13.15
N SER A 120 6.69 9.19 -12.01
CA SER A 120 6.51 9.77 -10.67
C SER A 120 7.75 10.58 -10.21
N GLY A 121 8.79 10.63 -11.03
CA GLY A 121 10.05 11.32 -10.82
C GLY A 121 10.96 10.65 -9.79
N LEU A 122 10.83 9.34 -9.59
CA LEU A 122 11.75 8.60 -8.73
C LEU A 122 13.13 8.53 -9.38
N ASP A 123 14.17 8.65 -8.55
CA ASP A 123 15.53 8.32 -8.94
C ASP A 123 15.64 6.80 -8.99
N MET A 124 15.67 6.24 -10.20
CA MET A 124 15.66 4.79 -10.42
C MET A 124 16.89 4.10 -9.85
N LYS A 125 18.05 4.77 -9.85
CA LYS A 125 19.28 4.21 -9.28
C LYS A 125 19.13 4.04 -7.77
N LYS A 126 18.61 5.07 -7.09
CA LYS A 126 18.32 4.99 -5.64
C LYS A 126 17.20 3.99 -5.36
N LEU A 127 16.17 3.93 -6.20
CA LEU A 127 15.06 3.02 -6.06
C LEU A 127 15.54 1.56 -6.07
N LYS A 128 16.24 1.15 -7.13
CA LYS A 128 16.77 -0.21 -7.29
C LYS A 128 17.74 -0.58 -6.17
N ALA A 129 18.63 0.34 -5.77
CA ALA A 129 19.55 0.10 -4.66
C ALA A 129 18.82 -0.18 -3.33
N VAL A 130 17.73 0.53 -3.03
CA VAL A 130 16.93 0.26 -1.83
C VAL A 130 16.12 -1.03 -1.98
N MET A 131 15.57 -1.30 -3.17
CA MET A 131 14.85 -2.55 -3.44
C MET A 131 15.71 -3.79 -3.23
N GLU A 132 17.02 -3.72 -3.49
CA GLU A 132 17.98 -4.82 -3.28
C GLU A 132 18.50 -4.92 -1.84
N SER A 133 18.24 -3.91 -1.00
CA SER A 133 18.68 -3.90 0.39
C SER A 133 17.81 -4.78 1.29
N ASP A 134 18.38 -5.20 2.42
CA ASP A 134 17.67 -5.95 3.47
C ASP A 134 16.53 -5.15 4.13
N GLU A 135 16.42 -3.85 3.85
CA GLU A 135 15.36 -3.00 4.39
C GLU A 135 13.97 -3.30 3.77
N ILE A 136 13.94 -3.96 2.61
CA ILE A 136 12.72 -4.24 1.83
C ILE A 136 12.45 -5.77 1.72
N ASN A 137 13.31 -6.60 2.31
CA ASN A 137 13.19 -8.07 2.32
C ASN A 137 12.37 -8.59 3.50
#